data_AF-A0AA40F8J0-F1
#
_entry.id   AF-A0AA40F8J0-F1
#
_cell.length_a   1.000
_cell.length_b   1.000
_cell.length_c   1.000
_cell.angle_alpha   90.00
_cell.angle_beta   90.00
_cell.angle_gamma   90.00
#
_symmetry.space_group_name_H-M   'P 1'
#
loop_
_entity.id
_entity.type
_entity.pdbx_description
1 polymer ?
#
loop_
_entity_poly.entity_id
_entity_poly.type
_entity_poly.pdbx_seq_one_letter_code
_entity_poly.pdbx_strand_id
1 'polypeptide(L)'
;MDVTNIFPDDMPAIAEKLRTRAQADHRARIPIDRLDDAHRDVLIRAINNVLATDEAILTYAQIIDGLPIADVAGDRRVTGIYGDHPIDDHEELCPGALDKAREVSPQWDPATLAFSPRVVNAFQRAAPGTKKFNTRLIEMVAVALHQFGVLLHQLGFRMHRGDIECVTNWTAPKPSVAEDDWEPIPPPPTLFYNAFYGDWEIYPEGVADMIGYWAECRILGGVVLFDRRAELDADGDLTAEPPNIYLHPSRCKVTFRVTQLLDWQQQALVDFLLSKPDLTAASGDASPVPCPVPVIVDDRNRTRVSPEDALVLRGIYRDVWERKPLDSFGYRGIIRRPQAQVDYPEIGVEALVFNRAAGVPIPKGKMKDYLDGVETLPEGPKKRMLDEYKEYLDREKRAKLDVPEQDENEAEDEPEEGEEGEEGVKEGEGGVKEEGKEWKEDNGEREEGKGKGKEPKGKGKKAKNRVLIVPDTLESLQDFMFSKNKSAEE
;
A
#
# COMPACT_ATOMS: atom_id res chain seq x y z
N MET A 1 -5.59 -29.15 -19.24
CA MET A 1 -4.30 -28.77 -18.63
C MET A 1 -4.45 -28.99 -17.14
N ASP A 2 -3.60 -29.82 -16.56
CA ASP A 2 -3.66 -30.17 -15.13
C ASP A 2 -3.17 -28.95 -14.32
N VAL A 3 -4.08 -28.34 -13.55
CA VAL A 3 -3.88 -27.08 -12.82
C VAL A 3 -3.16 -27.30 -11.48
N THR A 4 -2.75 -28.53 -11.20
CA THR A 4 -2.19 -28.96 -9.91
C THR A 4 -0.72 -28.60 -9.71
N ASN A 5 -0.02 -28.12 -10.74
CA ASN A 5 1.45 -27.87 -10.73
C ASN A 5 1.85 -26.40 -10.96
N ILE A 6 0.96 -25.44 -10.66
CA ILE A 6 1.24 -24.00 -10.84
C ILE A 6 1.88 -23.37 -9.60
N PHE A 7 1.57 -23.91 -8.42
CA PHE A 7 2.08 -23.38 -7.16
C PHE A 7 3.39 -24.08 -6.80
N PRO A 8 4.35 -23.34 -6.25
CA PRO A 8 5.63 -23.93 -5.90
C PRO A 8 5.52 -24.83 -4.67
N ASP A 9 5.99 -26.08 -4.82
CA ASP A 9 5.96 -27.08 -3.74
C ASP A 9 7.05 -26.87 -2.67
N ASP A 10 8.07 -26.04 -2.97
CA ASP A 10 9.21 -25.78 -2.08
C ASP A 10 9.38 -24.27 -1.83
N MET A 11 8.55 -23.75 -0.92
CA MET A 11 8.60 -22.37 -0.47
C MET A 11 9.95 -21.97 0.15
N PRO A 12 10.62 -22.80 0.97
CA PRO A 12 11.96 -22.52 1.45
C PRO A 12 12.99 -22.29 0.32
N ALA A 13 13.01 -23.14 -0.71
CA ALA A 13 13.92 -22.95 -1.84
C ALA A 13 13.61 -21.68 -2.65
N ILE A 14 12.33 -21.29 -2.76
CA ILE A 14 11.96 -20.02 -3.38
C ILE A 14 12.41 -18.83 -2.54
N ALA A 15 12.17 -18.86 -1.23
CA ALA A 15 12.60 -17.79 -0.34
C ALA A 15 14.12 -17.58 -0.45
N GLU A 16 14.92 -18.65 -0.54
CA GLU A 16 16.36 -18.53 -0.72
C GLU A 16 16.76 -17.94 -2.08
N LYS A 17 16.07 -18.32 -3.17
CA LYS A 17 16.28 -17.71 -4.50
C LYS A 17 15.93 -16.22 -4.50
N LEU A 18 14.80 -15.85 -3.90
CA LEU A 18 14.38 -14.46 -3.79
C LEU A 18 15.36 -13.66 -2.94
N ARG A 19 15.81 -14.19 -1.81
CA ARG A 19 16.85 -13.58 -0.96
C ARG A 19 18.14 -13.36 -1.73
N THR A 20 18.63 -14.38 -2.43
CA THR A 20 19.84 -14.28 -3.26
C THR A 20 19.69 -13.18 -4.31
N ARG A 21 18.54 -13.14 -4.97
CA ARG A 21 18.24 -12.11 -5.98
C ARG A 21 18.18 -10.71 -5.36
N ALA A 22 17.50 -10.56 -4.23
CA ALA A 22 17.36 -9.30 -3.50
C ALA A 22 18.72 -8.74 -3.07
N GLN A 23 19.59 -9.60 -2.52
CA GLN A 23 20.96 -9.22 -2.17
C GLN A 23 21.79 -8.81 -3.39
N ALA A 24 21.66 -9.53 -4.51
CA ALA A 24 22.36 -9.18 -5.74
C ALA A 24 21.90 -7.82 -6.29
N ASP A 25 20.59 -7.59 -6.37
CA ASP A 25 20.02 -6.33 -6.84
C ASP A 25 20.38 -5.16 -5.91
N HIS A 26 20.35 -5.37 -4.59
CA HIS A 26 20.76 -4.37 -3.59
C HIS A 26 22.24 -3.99 -3.75
N ARG A 27 23.15 -4.97 -3.84
CA ARG A 27 24.60 -4.72 -4.02
C ARG A 27 24.94 -4.06 -5.36
N ALA A 28 24.08 -4.22 -6.36
CA ALA A 28 24.25 -3.61 -7.67
C ALA A 28 23.78 -2.14 -7.73
N ARG A 29 23.15 -1.62 -6.66
CA ARG A 29 22.70 -0.23 -6.62
C ARG A 29 23.87 0.74 -6.78
N ILE A 30 23.60 1.84 -7.45
CA ILE A 30 24.56 2.91 -7.72
C ILE A 30 24.07 4.22 -7.08
N PRO A 31 25.01 5.09 -6.64
CA PRO A 31 24.65 6.33 -5.97
C PRO A 31 23.95 7.31 -6.93
N ILE A 32 23.17 8.23 -6.37
CA ILE A 32 22.46 9.28 -7.10
C ILE A 32 23.38 10.15 -7.98
N ASP A 33 24.66 10.29 -7.59
CA ASP A 33 25.67 11.09 -8.30
C ASP A 33 26.06 10.51 -9.68
N ARG A 34 25.46 9.39 -10.09
CA ARG A 34 25.57 8.88 -11.46
C ARG A 34 24.62 9.55 -12.45
N LEU A 35 23.60 10.25 -11.97
CA LEU A 35 22.76 11.11 -12.79
C LEU A 35 23.56 12.33 -13.27
N ASP A 36 23.15 12.90 -14.40
CA ASP A 36 23.59 14.26 -14.75
C ASP A 36 22.95 15.30 -13.82
N ASP A 37 23.57 16.48 -13.77
CA ASP A 37 23.21 17.55 -12.84
C ASP A 37 21.73 17.94 -12.95
N ALA A 38 21.18 18.00 -14.17
CA ALA A 38 19.80 18.40 -14.39
C ALA A 38 18.80 17.39 -13.80
N HIS A 39 18.99 16.09 -14.06
CA HIS A 39 18.15 15.04 -13.50
C HIS A 39 18.31 14.93 -11.98
N ARG A 40 19.56 15.05 -11.50
CA ARG A 40 19.88 15.02 -10.08
C ARG A 40 19.19 16.14 -9.31
N ASP A 41 19.23 17.37 -9.82
CA ASP A 41 18.60 18.53 -9.19
C ASP A 41 17.07 18.41 -9.17
N VAL A 42 16.47 17.88 -10.24
CA VAL A 42 15.03 17.60 -10.26
C VAL A 42 14.66 16.57 -9.20
N LEU A 43 15.40 15.47 -9.10
CA LEU A 43 15.12 14.41 -8.14
C LEU A 43 15.29 14.90 -6.69
N ILE A 44 16.38 15.62 -6.38
CA ILE A 44 16.60 16.18 -5.04
C ILE A 44 15.47 17.12 -4.65
N ARG A 45 15.04 18.00 -5.57
CA ARG A 45 13.89 18.88 -5.33
C ARG A 45 12.60 18.09 -5.08
N ALA A 46 12.33 17.08 -5.90
CA ALA A 46 11.14 16.24 -5.76
C ALA A 46 11.10 15.52 -4.40
N ILE A 47 12.24 14.96 -3.97
CA ILE A 47 12.40 14.34 -2.65
C ILE A 47 12.13 15.38 -1.55
N ASN A 48 12.78 16.55 -1.62
CA ASN A 48 12.61 17.61 -0.63
C ASN A 48 11.16 18.11 -0.53
N ASN A 49 10.44 18.22 -1.64
CA ASN A 49 9.04 18.61 -1.65
C ASN A 49 8.18 17.61 -0.84
N VAL A 50 8.43 16.30 -0.98
CA VAL A 50 7.71 15.28 -0.19
C VAL A 50 8.16 15.28 1.26
N LEU A 51 9.47 15.33 1.51
CA LEU A 51 10.04 15.33 2.86
C LEU A 51 9.60 16.53 3.72
N ALA A 52 9.25 17.65 3.09
CA ALA A 52 8.72 18.84 3.75
C ALA A 52 7.23 18.75 4.10
N THR A 53 6.52 17.69 3.70
CA THR A 53 5.09 17.53 4.02
C THR A 53 4.89 17.07 5.46
N ASP A 54 3.76 17.46 6.06
CA ASP A 54 3.38 17.02 7.39
C ASP A 54 3.23 15.49 7.47
N GLU A 55 2.72 14.84 6.43
CA GLU A 55 2.60 13.37 6.38
C GLU A 55 3.97 12.68 6.43
N ALA A 56 4.97 13.20 5.71
CA ALA A 56 6.34 12.66 5.76
C ALA A 56 6.98 12.89 7.12
N ILE A 57 6.88 14.12 7.65
CA ILE A 57 7.45 14.45 8.97
C ILE A 57 6.83 13.58 10.06
N LEU A 58 5.49 13.43 10.08
CA LEU A 58 4.78 12.61 11.06
C LEU A 58 5.13 11.12 10.91
N THR A 59 5.24 10.62 9.69
CA THR A 59 5.60 9.22 9.43
C THR A 59 7.01 8.91 9.97
N TYR A 60 7.99 9.76 9.65
CA TYR A 60 9.36 9.56 10.11
C TYR A 60 9.53 9.83 11.60
N ALA A 61 8.76 10.76 12.19
CA ALA A 61 8.73 10.99 13.62
C ALA A 61 8.30 9.74 14.39
N GLN A 62 7.32 8.97 13.89
CA GLN A 62 6.95 7.70 14.51
C GLN A 62 8.09 6.67 14.48
N ILE A 63 8.84 6.57 13.38
CA ILE A 63 10.02 5.68 13.31
C ILE A 63 11.09 6.11 14.32
N ILE A 64 11.32 7.41 14.47
CA ILE A 64 12.25 8.00 15.43
C ILE A 64 11.80 7.74 16.87
N ASP A 65 10.51 7.87 17.14
CA ASP A 65 9.88 7.52 18.41
C ASP A 65 10.13 6.04 18.72
N GLY A 66 9.89 5.17 17.74
CA GLY A 66 10.09 3.73 17.85
C GLY A 66 8.78 2.95 17.92
N LEU A 67 7.64 3.64 18.07
CA LEU A 67 6.30 3.07 17.97
C LEU A 67 5.40 3.95 17.08
N PRO A 68 4.49 3.36 16.29
CA PRO A 68 3.44 4.13 15.65
C PRO A 68 2.48 4.66 16.70
N ILE A 69 1.79 5.77 16.42
CA ILE A 69 0.65 6.17 17.25
C ILE A 69 -0.52 5.20 17.05
N ALA A 70 -1.38 5.05 18.06
CA ALA A 70 -2.50 4.11 18.09
C ALA A 70 -3.36 4.17 16.80
N ASP A 71 -3.78 5.38 16.41
CA ASP A 71 -4.58 5.61 15.20
C ASP A 71 -3.88 5.12 13.93
N VAL A 72 -2.57 5.30 13.81
CA VAL A 72 -1.79 4.87 12.64
C VAL A 72 -1.51 3.37 12.67
N ALA A 73 -1.41 2.79 13.86
CA ALA A 73 -1.32 1.35 14.04
C ALA A 73 -2.64 0.67 13.62
N GLY A 74 -3.77 1.24 14.01
CA GLY A 74 -5.12 0.79 13.69
C GLY A 74 -5.62 1.14 12.29
N ASP A 75 -5.07 2.17 11.63
CA ASP A 75 -5.40 2.56 10.24
C ASP A 75 -4.79 1.61 9.21
N ARG A 76 -5.19 0.34 9.28
CA ARG A 76 -4.76 -0.73 8.37
C ARG A 76 -5.90 -1.66 8.02
N ARG A 77 -5.93 -2.11 6.77
CA ARG A 77 -6.91 -3.07 6.27
C ARG A 77 -6.74 -4.46 6.89
N VAL A 78 -5.50 -4.80 7.25
CA VAL A 78 -5.11 -6.01 7.98
C VAL A 78 -4.20 -5.54 9.11
N THR A 79 -4.82 -5.19 10.25
CA THR A 79 -4.12 -4.56 11.39
C THR A 79 -3.10 -5.49 12.03
N GLY A 80 -3.44 -6.78 12.16
CA GLY A 80 -2.66 -7.74 12.97
C GLY A 80 -2.58 -7.37 14.45
N ILE A 81 -3.32 -6.35 14.86
CA ILE A 81 -3.48 -5.83 16.21
C ILE A 81 -4.92 -6.13 16.60
N TYR A 82 -5.10 -6.80 17.74
CA TYR A 82 -6.38 -7.31 18.22
C TYR A 82 -6.46 -7.17 19.73
N GLY A 83 -7.68 -7.11 20.28
CA GLY A 83 -7.90 -7.07 21.72
C GLY A 83 -7.35 -5.79 22.38
N ASP A 84 -7.05 -5.89 23.67
CA ASP A 84 -6.52 -4.78 24.49
C ASP A 84 -4.99 -4.64 24.27
N HIS A 85 -4.59 -4.33 23.04
CA HIS A 85 -3.18 -4.23 22.70
C HIS A 85 -2.58 -2.96 23.35
N PRO A 86 -1.40 -3.02 24.00
CA PRO A 86 -0.77 -1.86 24.66
C PRO A 86 -0.44 -0.66 23.75
N ILE A 87 -0.66 -0.80 22.43
CA ILE A 87 -0.46 0.29 21.48
C ILE A 87 -1.59 1.30 21.54
N ASP A 88 -2.76 0.89 22.05
CA ASP A 88 -3.95 1.72 22.18
C ASP A 88 -3.71 2.90 23.13
N ASP A 89 -2.78 2.76 24.08
CA ASP A 89 -2.37 3.82 25.00
C ASP A 89 -1.35 4.81 24.39
N HIS A 90 -0.81 4.53 23.19
CA HIS A 90 0.16 5.39 22.51
C HIS A 90 -0.52 6.40 21.57
N GLU A 91 -1.31 7.30 22.14
CA GLU A 91 -2.12 8.28 21.38
C GLU A 91 -1.29 9.38 20.71
N GLU A 92 -0.17 9.78 21.34
CA GLU A 92 0.69 10.87 20.88
C GLU A 92 2.16 10.43 20.83
N LEU A 93 2.94 11.08 19.96
CA LEU A 93 4.39 10.92 19.89
C LEU A 93 5.06 11.35 21.20
N CYS A 94 6.15 10.68 21.61
CA CYS A 94 6.91 11.15 22.76
C CYS A 94 7.62 12.49 22.48
N PRO A 95 7.86 13.31 23.52
CA PRO A 95 8.48 14.62 23.36
C PRO A 95 9.84 14.54 22.64
N GLY A 96 9.99 15.33 21.59
CA GLY A 96 11.23 15.45 20.80
C GLY A 96 11.26 14.62 19.52
N ALA A 97 10.40 13.61 19.35
CA ALA A 97 10.38 12.78 18.14
C ALA A 97 10.05 13.61 16.88
N LEU A 98 9.05 14.48 16.98
CA LEU A 98 8.63 15.36 15.88
C LEU A 98 9.70 16.42 15.54
N ASP A 99 10.31 17.02 16.56
CA ASP A 99 11.37 18.01 16.38
C ASP A 99 12.60 17.37 15.73
N LYS A 100 12.93 16.14 16.15
CA LYS A 100 14.03 15.40 15.53
C LYS A 100 13.72 15.06 14.07
N ALA A 101 12.50 14.66 13.74
CA ALA A 101 12.09 14.45 12.35
C ALA A 101 12.26 15.70 11.48
N ARG A 102 11.89 16.87 12.02
CA ARG A 102 12.07 18.17 11.34
C ARG A 102 13.53 18.59 11.21
N GLU A 103 14.39 18.14 12.12
CA GLU A 103 15.84 18.38 12.05
C GLU A 103 16.50 17.53 10.96
N VAL A 104 16.17 16.23 10.91
CA VAL A 104 16.82 15.27 9.99
C VAL A 104 16.30 15.37 8.56
N SER A 105 15.01 15.67 8.37
CA SER A 105 14.36 15.73 7.06
C SER A 105 15.02 16.70 6.06
N PRO A 106 15.42 17.94 6.42
CA PRO A 106 16.08 18.86 5.50
C PRO A 106 17.60 18.68 5.37
N GLN A 107 18.25 17.90 6.25
CA GLN A 107 19.72 17.84 6.37
C GLN A 107 20.37 16.61 5.73
N TRP A 108 19.63 15.84 4.94
CA TRP A 108 20.13 14.60 4.34
C TRP A 108 21.21 14.84 3.27
N ASP A 109 22.20 13.94 3.23
CA ASP A 109 23.20 13.88 2.16
C ASP A 109 22.69 13.01 1.00
N PRO A 110 22.55 13.54 -0.23
CA PRO A 110 22.17 12.75 -1.39
C PRO A 110 23.06 11.53 -1.67
N ALA A 111 24.32 11.57 -1.26
CA ALA A 111 25.25 10.45 -1.43
C ALA A 111 24.84 9.18 -0.66
N THR A 112 23.93 9.32 0.32
CA THR A 112 23.38 8.21 1.10
C THR A 112 22.38 7.35 0.31
N LEU A 113 21.78 7.89 -0.75
CA LEU A 113 20.78 7.18 -1.53
C LEU A 113 21.42 6.40 -2.68
N ALA A 114 20.99 5.15 -2.83
CA ALA A 114 21.41 4.28 -3.93
C ALA A 114 20.21 3.69 -4.67
N PHE A 115 20.31 3.60 -5.99
CA PHE A 115 19.22 3.20 -6.88
C PHE A 115 19.65 2.07 -7.80
N SER A 116 18.68 1.30 -8.31
CA SER A 116 18.96 0.30 -9.34
C SER A 116 19.57 0.98 -10.58
N PRO A 117 20.65 0.44 -11.17
CA PRO A 117 21.24 0.99 -12.39
C PRO A 117 20.23 1.10 -13.54
N ARG A 118 19.27 0.17 -13.62
CA ARG A 118 18.20 0.20 -14.62
C ARG A 118 17.36 1.47 -14.48
N VAL A 119 16.97 1.82 -13.26
CA VAL A 119 16.09 2.96 -12.98
C VAL A 119 16.82 4.27 -13.20
N VAL A 120 18.07 4.38 -12.74
CA VAL A 120 18.93 5.56 -12.99
C VAL A 120 19.08 5.81 -14.48
N ASN A 121 19.46 4.77 -15.24
CA ASN A 121 19.63 4.88 -16.68
C ASN A 121 18.31 5.21 -17.40
N ALA A 122 17.19 4.64 -16.96
CA ALA A 122 15.88 4.91 -17.55
C ALA A 122 15.43 6.36 -17.28
N PHE A 123 15.63 6.86 -16.06
CA PHE A 123 15.31 8.24 -15.70
C PHE A 123 16.15 9.23 -16.53
N GLN A 124 17.46 9.02 -16.57
CA GLN A 124 18.39 9.90 -17.28
C GLN A 124 18.15 9.95 -18.80
N ARG A 125 17.62 8.87 -19.39
CA ARG A 125 17.29 8.81 -20.82
C ARG A 125 15.91 9.37 -21.15
N ALA A 126 15.05 9.58 -20.16
CA ALA A 126 13.70 10.06 -20.39
C ALA A 126 13.70 11.59 -20.51
N ALA A 127 13.08 12.11 -21.56
CA ALA A 127 13.03 13.56 -21.76
C ALA A 127 12.08 14.22 -20.74
N PRO A 128 12.48 15.34 -20.08
CA PRO A 128 11.60 16.09 -19.18
C PRO A 128 10.25 16.42 -19.82
N GLY A 129 9.17 16.31 -19.05
CA GLY A 129 7.79 16.54 -19.52
C GLY A 129 7.14 15.35 -20.23
N THR A 130 7.87 14.25 -20.46
CA THR A 130 7.28 13.02 -21.01
C THR A 130 6.69 12.13 -19.91
N LYS A 131 5.72 11.29 -20.28
CA LYS A 131 5.16 10.29 -19.36
C LYS A 131 6.22 9.34 -18.79
N LYS A 132 7.20 8.95 -19.62
CA LYS A 132 8.35 8.12 -19.19
C LYS A 132 9.15 8.80 -18.09
N PHE A 133 9.47 10.08 -18.25
CA PHE A 133 10.18 10.86 -17.24
C PHE A 133 9.38 10.97 -15.95
N ASN A 134 8.09 11.29 -16.06
CA ASN A 134 7.19 11.40 -14.92
C ASN A 134 7.12 10.10 -14.12
N THR A 135 6.93 8.95 -14.79
CA THR A 135 6.91 7.64 -14.14
C THR A 135 8.23 7.32 -13.45
N ARG A 136 9.37 7.59 -14.10
CA ARG A 136 10.69 7.32 -13.51
C ARG A 136 11.02 8.25 -12.34
N LEU A 137 10.60 9.52 -12.39
CA LEU A 137 10.74 10.45 -11.28
C LEU A 137 10.01 9.91 -10.05
N ILE A 138 8.76 9.48 -10.21
CA ILE A 138 7.96 8.91 -9.11
C ILE A 138 8.61 7.63 -8.56
N GLU A 139 9.14 6.77 -9.43
CA GLU A 139 9.89 5.57 -9.02
C GLU A 139 11.09 5.90 -8.13
N MET A 140 11.91 6.88 -8.53
CA MET A 140 13.06 7.29 -7.74
C MET A 140 12.65 7.94 -6.42
N VAL A 141 11.58 8.74 -6.40
CA VAL A 141 11.05 9.33 -5.16
C VAL A 141 10.55 8.24 -4.20
N ALA A 142 9.77 7.27 -4.68
CA ALA A 142 9.28 6.16 -3.85
C ALA A 142 10.44 5.36 -3.22
N VAL A 143 11.46 5.04 -4.02
CA VAL A 143 12.67 4.33 -3.55
C VAL A 143 13.48 5.16 -2.56
N ALA A 144 13.50 6.49 -2.69
CA ALA A 144 14.14 7.37 -1.72
C ALA A 144 13.39 7.37 -0.38
N LEU A 145 12.07 7.52 -0.39
CA LEU A 145 11.24 7.54 0.83
C LEU A 145 11.33 6.22 1.61
N HIS A 146 11.35 5.09 0.89
CA HIS A 146 11.62 3.76 1.46
C HIS A 146 12.99 3.74 2.16
N GLN A 147 14.04 4.19 1.47
CA GLN A 147 15.40 4.24 2.04
C GLN A 147 15.50 5.14 3.26
N PHE A 148 14.81 6.29 3.30
CA PHE A 148 14.76 7.11 4.52
C PHE A 148 14.16 6.36 5.70
N GLY A 149 13.09 5.59 5.49
CA GLY A 149 12.51 4.75 6.53
C GLY A 149 13.50 3.69 7.05
N VAL A 150 14.20 3.02 6.14
CA VAL A 150 15.29 2.06 6.46
C VAL A 150 16.38 2.74 7.29
N LEU A 151 16.91 3.86 6.83
CA LEU A 151 18.03 4.57 7.44
C LEU A 151 17.66 5.09 8.83
N LEU A 152 16.49 5.71 8.99
CA LEU A 152 16.02 6.21 10.29
C LEU A 152 15.83 5.08 11.31
N HIS A 153 15.34 3.92 10.86
CA HIS A 153 15.23 2.76 11.74
C HIS A 153 16.61 2.24 12.17
N GLN A 154 17.56 2.13 11.23
CA GLN A 154 18.93 1.69 11.51
C GLN A 154 19.68 2.67 12.41
N LEU A 155 19.37 3.97 12.34
CA LEU A 155 19.84 4.98 13.29
C LEU A 155 19.29 4.77 14.71
N GLY A 156 18.24 3.98 14.89
CA GLY A 156 17.84 3.48 16.21
C GLY A 156 17.60 4.56 17.27
N PHE A 157 17.11 5.75 16.89
CA PHE A 157 16.89 6.86 17.82
C PHE A 157 16.03 6.46 19.03
N ARG A 158 14.96 5.66 18.80
CA ARG A 158 14.09 5.04 19.82
C ARG A 158 13.76 6.00 20.98
N MET A 159 13.16 7.14 20.64
CA MET A 159 12.86 8.20 21.62
C MET A 159 11.67 7.90 22.55
N HIS A 160 10.92 6.83 22.29
CA HIS A 160 9.75 6.44 23.05
C HIS A 160 10.09 6.24 24.53
N ARG A 161 9.27 6.85 25.40
CA ARG A 161 9.43 6.78 26.86
C ARG A 161 8.50 5.71 27.41
N GLY A 162 8.88 4.46 27.22
CA GLY A 162 8.09 3.31 27.64
C GLY A 162 8.75 2.00 27.22
N ASP A 163 8.12 0.90 27.60
CA ASP A 163 8.59 -0.43 27.22
C ASP A 163 8.10 -0.76 25.80
N ILE A 164 8.91 -0.38 24.80
CA ILE A 164 8.69 -0.73 23.39
C ILE A 164 8.51 -2.24 23.24
N GLU A 165 9.28 -3.05 23.98
CA GLU A 165 9.25 -4.50 23.85
C GLU A 165 7.93 -5.10 24.35
N CYS A 166 7.36 -4.53 25.43
CA CYS A 166 6.02 -4.90 25.91
C CYS A 166 4.96 -4.68 24.83
N VAL A 167 5.08 -3.61 24.03
CA VAL A 167 4.16 -3.29 22.95
C VAL A 167 4.42 -4.17 21.72
N THR A 168 5.68 -4.33 21.29
CA THR A 168 6.00 -5.05 20.04
C THR A 168 5.96 -6.57 20.19
N ASN A 169 6.21 -7.11 21.38
CA ASN A 169 6.19 -8.55 21.65
C ASN A 169 4.86 -9.01 22.27
N TRP A 170 3.86 -8.14 22.30
CA TRP A 170 2.56 -8.47 22.87
C TRP A 170 1.91 -9.62 22.09
N THR A 171 1.37 -10.59 22.82
CA THR A 171 0.59 -11.69 22.26
C THR A 171 -0.82 -11.65 22.85
N ALA A 172 -1.80 -11.85 21.98
CA ALA A 172 -3.19 -11.88 22.41
C ALA A 172 -3.40 -13.00 23.46
N PRO A 173 -4.07 -12.70 24.59
CA PRO A 173 -4.43 -13.72 25.55
C PRO A 173 -5.24 -14.83 24.87
N LYS A 174 -4.98 -16.09 25.26
CA LYS A 174 -5.76 -17.23 24.77
C LYS A 174 -7.26 -16.99 25.04
N PRO A 175 -8.12 -17.02 24.01
CA PRO A 175 -9.57 -16.90 24.22
C PRO A 175 -10.07 -18.00 25.14
N SER A 176 -11.04 -17.72 26.00
CA SER A 176 -11.60 -18.72 26.94
C SER A 176 -12.27 -19.90 26.24
N VAL A 177 -12.65 -19.73 24.97
CA VAL A 177 -13.28 -20.75 24.10
C VAL A 177 -12.29 -21.42 23.15
N ALA A 178 -11.01 -21.05 23.21
CA ALA A 178 -10.00 -21.61 22.34
C ALA A 178 -9.60 -23.01 22.80
N GLU A 179 -9.52 -23.94 21.85
CA GLU A 179 -9.09 -25.32 22.07
C GLU A 179 -7.65 -25.38 22.64
N ASP A 180 -7.27 -26.51 23.24
CA ASP A 180 -5.96 -26.66 23.88
C ASP A 180 -4.78 -26.49 22.92
N ASP A 181 -4.99 -26.77 21.65
CA ASP A 181 -4.04 -26.61 20.54
C ASP A 181 -4.05 -25.21 19.89
N TRP A 182 -4.83 -24.26 20.42
CA TRP A 182 -4.77 -22.88 19.95
C TRP A 182 -3.40 -22.27 20.26
N GLU A 183 -2.64 -22.00 19.21
CA GLU A 183 -1.39 -21.25 19.29
C GLU A 183 -1.63 -19.77 18.98
N PRO A 184 -1.15 -18.84 19.83
CA PRO A 184 -1.23 -17.42 19.54
C PRO A 184 -0.42 -17.10 18.29
N ILE A 185 -0.98 -16.25 17.43
CA ILE A 185 -0.26 -15.75 16.26
C ILE A 185 0.96 -14.96 16.79
N PRO A 186 2.19 -15.31 16.37
CA PRO A 186 3.38 -14.61 16.83
C PRO A 186 3.31 -13.13 16.38
N PRO A 187 3.76 -12.20 17.23
CA PRO A 187 3.74 -10.79 16.88
C PRO A 187 4.66 -10.54 15.68
N PRO A 188 4.33 -9.55 14.83
CA PRO A 188 5.23 -9.15 13.76
C PRO A 188 6.53 -8.59 14.36
N PRO A 189 7.67 -8.67 13.65
CA PRO A 189 8.96 -8.19 14.16
C PRO A 189 9.01 -6.67 14.38
N THR A 190 8.01 -5.95 13.88
CA THR A 190 7.81 -4.52 14.09
C THR A 190 6.33 -4.17 13.89
N LEU A 191 5.86 -3.13 14.58
CA LEU A 191 4.54 -2.55 14.30
C LEU A 191 4.56 -1.62 13.09
N PHE A 192 5.71 -1.29 12.51
CA PHE A 192 5.82 -0.51 11.26
C PHE A 192 5.83 -1.44 10.05
N TYR A 193 4.69 -2.04 9.71
CA TYR A 193 4.62 -2.97 8.59
C TYR A 193 3.37 -2.78 7.73
N ASN A 194 3.53 -3.14 6.46
CA ASN A 194 2.43 -3.37 5.54
C ASN A 194 2.21 -4.88 5.44
N ALA A 195 0.96 -5.35 5.60
CA ALA A 195 0.64 -6.78 5.65
C ALA A 195 1.06 -7.58 4.41
N PHE A 196 1.22 -6.91 3.26
CA PHE A 196 1.68 -7.55 2.02
C PHE A 196 3.20 -7.45 1.80
N TYR A 197 3.92 -6.75 2.66
CA TYR A 197 5.37 -6.54 2.58
C TYR A 197 6.03 -6.97 3.89
N GLY A 198 5.65 -8.15 4.38
CA GLY A 198 6.11 -8.74 5.64
C GLY A 198 7.25 -9.75 5.48
N ASP A 199 7.77 -9.94 4.26
CA ASP A 199 8.78 -10.95 3.96
C ASP A 199 10.21 -10.50 4.31
N TRP A 200 10.43 -9.96 5.51
CA TRP A 200 11.74 -9.45 5.94
C TRP A 200 12.88 -10.45 5.76
N GLU A 201 12.61 -11.75 5.87
CA GLU A 201 13.62 -12.79 5.73
C GLU A 201 14.29 -12.82 4.35
N ILE A 202 13.64 -12.29 3.29
CA ILE A 202 14.20 -12.22 1.94
C ILE A 202 14.73 -10.83 1.61
N TYR A 203 14.38 -9.82 2.39
CA TYR A 203 14.77 -8.45 2.13
C TYR A 203 16.25 -8.22 2.47
N PRO A 204 16.97 -7.41 1.68
CA PRO A 204 18.41 -7.20 1.87
C PRO A 204 18.74 -6.53 3.21
N GLU A 205 17.87 -5.65 3.71
CA GLU A 205 18.00 -4.95 5.00
C GLU A 205 17.05 -5.51 6.07
N GLY A 206 16.46 -6.69 5.83
CA GLY A 206 15.62 -7.39 6.80
C GLY A 206 14.38 -6.59 7.21
N VAL A 207 14.18 -6.45 8.52
CA VAL A 207 13.05 -5.71 9.12
C VAL A 207 13.05 -4.24 8.69
N ALA A 208 14.22 -3.63 8.47
CA ALA A 208 14.29 -2.23 8.06
C ALA A 208 13.58 -1.99 6.72
N ASP A 209 13.64 -2.95 5.78
CA ASP A 209 12.90 -2.85 4.52
C ASP A 209 11.38 -2.92 4.72
N MET A 210 10.87 -3.69 5.71
CA MET A 210 9.43 -3.66 6.05
C MET A 210 8.99 -2.25 6.47
N ILE A 211 9.84 -1.58 7.25
CA ILE A 211 9.61 -0.22 7.73
C ILE A 211 9.68 0.78 6.58
N GLY A 212 10.61 0.58 5.64
CA GLY A 212 10.67 1.36 4.41
C GLY A 212 9.37 1.29 3.59
N TYR A 213 8.83 0.08 3.38
CA TYR A 213 7.55 -0.11 2.69
C TYR A 213 6.39 0.51 3.46
N TRP A 214 6.39 0.39 4.79
CA TRP A 214 5.39 1.04 5.63
C TRP A 214 5.44 2.57 5.48
N ALA A 215 6.63 3.17 5.56
CA ALA A 215 6.82 4.62 5.45
C ALA A 215 6.37 5.14 4.08
N GLU A 216 6.80 4.49 3.00
CA GLU A 216 6.36 4.82 1.64
C GLU A 216 4.84 4.74 1.51
N CYS A 217 4.22 3.68 2.05
CA CYS A 217 2.78 3.49 2.00
C CYS A 217 2.02 4.58 2.77
N ARG A 218 2.52 5.00 3.94
CA ARG A 218 1.94 6.10 4.71
C ARG A 218 2.01 7.42 3.95
N ILE A 219 3.19 7.76 3.44
CA ILE A 219 3.48 9.04 2.82
C ILE A 219 2.78 9.18 1.47
N LEU A 220 2.93 8.19 0.57
CA LEU A 220 2.39 8.28 -0.78
C LEU A 220 0.95 7.78 -0.90
N GLY A 221 0.41 7.12 0.13
CA GLY A 221 -0.92 6.48 0.12
C GLY A 221 -0.91 5.02 -0.34
N GLY A 222 0.25 4.47 -0.70
CA GLY A 222 0.44 3.07 -1.06
C GLY A 222 1.90 2.79 -1.44
N VAL A 223 2.30 1.51 -1.43
CA VAL A 223 3.58 1.12 -2.03
C VAL A 223 3.47 1.30 -3.54
N VAL A 224 4.42 2.01 -4.15
CA VAL A 224 4.38 2.37 -5.57
C VAL A 224 4.93 1.24 -6.42
N LEU A 225 4.11 0.77 -7.37
CA LEU A 225 4.40 -0.36 -8.24
C LEU A 225 4.30 0.04 -9.72
N PHE A 226 5.00 -0.73 -10.56
CA PHE A 226 5.13 -0.45 -12.00
C PHE A 226 4.82 -1.70 -12.80
N ASP A 227 4.13 -1.53 -13.92
CA ASP A 227 3.94 -2.61 -14.88
C ASP A 227 5.25 -2.85 -15.65
N ARG A 228 6.03 -3.82 -15.18
CA ARG A 228 7.32 -4.17 -15.80
C ARG A 228 7.16 -4.98 -17.07
N ARG A 229 6.00 -5.59 -17.30
CA ARG A 229 5.73 -6.29 -18.56
C ARG A 229 5.49 -5.28 -19.67
N ALA A 230 4.70 -4.24 -19.41
CA ALA A 230 4.53 -3.15 -20.37
C ALA A 230 5.86 -2.48 -20.74
N GLU A 231 6.82 -2.38 -19.80
CA GLU A 231 8.19 -1.92 -20.11
C GLU A 231 8.96 -2.88 -21.04
N LEU A 232 8.83 -4.19 -20.84
CA LEU A 232 9.51 -5.22 -21.65
C LEU A 232 8.85 -5.43 -23.01
N ASP A 233 7.52 -5.36 -23.10
CA ASP A 233 6.78 -5.48 -24.35
C ASP A 233 7.00 -4.25 -25.24
N ALA A 234 7.37 -3.11 -24.63
CA ALA A 234 7.81 -1.90 -25.32
C ALA A 234 9.29 -1.93 -25.76
N ASP A 235 10.08 -2.98 -25.45
CA ASP A 235 11.45 -3.13 -25.98
C ASP A 235 11.39 -3.34 -27.50
N GLY A 236 11.39 -2.22 -28.23
CA GLY A 236 11.25 -2.15 -29.68
C GLY A 236 10.44 -0.96 -30.15
N ASP A 237 9.53 -0.46 -29.31
CA ASP A 237 8.70 0.72 -29.58
C ASP A 237 9.01 1.85 -28.58
N LEU A 238 9.93 2.73 -28.99
CA LEU A 238 10.30 3.91 -28.21
C LEU A 238 9.14 4.91 -28.05
N THR A 239 8.05 4.77 -28.81
CA THR A 239 6.87 5.64 -28.75
C THR A 239 5.79 5.14 -27.80
N ALA A 240 5.82 3.85 -27.41
CA ALA A 240 4.88 3.31 -26.44
C ALA A 240 5.06 4.01 -25.08
N GLU A 241 3.99 4.63 -24.59
CA GLU A 241 3.96 5.25 -23.28
C GLU A 241 3.67 4.21 -22.19
N PRO A 242 4.37 4.27 -21.04
CA PRO A 242 4.07 3.36 -19.95
C PRO A 242 2.66 3.64 -19.41
N PRO A 243 1.98 2.62 -18.87
CA PRO A 243 0.77 2.85 -18.09
C PRO A 243 1.06 3.75 -16.89
N ASN A 244 0.01 4.32 -16.29
CA ASN A 244 0.17 5.01 -15.02
C ASN A 244 0.65 4.04 -13.94
N ILE A 245 1.32 4.59 -12.93
CA ILE A 245 1.78 3.85 -11.76
C ILE A 245 0.61 3.21 -11.01
N TYR A 246 0.93 2.19 -10.25
CA TYR A 246 0.00 1.53 -9.34
C TYR A 246 0.37 1.86 -7.90
N LEU A 247 -0.64 2.01 -7.04
CA LEU A 247 -0.48 2.04 -5.60
C LEU A 247 -1.00 0.75 -4.99
N HIS A 248 -0.27 0.22 -4.02
CA HIS A 248 -0.73 -0.84 -3.14
C HIS A 248 -1.02 -0.25 -1.75
N PRO A 249 -2.24 0.27 -1.53
CA PRO A 249 -2.62 0.88 -0.26
C PRO A 249 -2.76 -0.17 0.85
N SER A 250 -2.55 0.26 2.10
CA SER A 250 -2.78 -0.57 3.28
C SER A 250 -3.78 0.04 4.27
N ARG A 251 -4.22 1.29 4.05
CA ARG A 251 -5.11 2.03 4.97
C ARG A 251 -6.47 1.36 5.13
N CYS A 252 -7.08 1.58 6.29
CA CYS A 252 -8.40 1.04 6.56
C CYS A 252 -9.43 1.68 5.62
N LYS A 253 -10.46 0.91 5.22
CA LYS A 253 -11.58 1.35 4.37
C LYS A 253 -11.23 1.88 2.95
N VAL A 254 -9.99 1.70 2.47
CA VAL A 254 -9.58 2.13 1.11
C VAL A 254 -9.74 0.99 0.10
N THR A 255 -8.79 0.07 0.05
CA THR A 255 -8.82 -1.19 -0.71
C THR A 255 -7.57 -1.98 -0.31
N PHE A 256 -7.56 -3.30 -0.47
CA PHE A 256 -6.31 -4.07 -0.40
C PHE A 256 -5.70 -4.35 -1.78
N ARG A 257 -6.39 -4.00 -2.87
CA ARG A 257 -5.93 -4.33 -4.23
C ARG A 257 -4.93 -3.32 -4.76
N VAL A 258 -4.00 -3.82 -5.58
CA VAL A 258 -3.07 -3.00 -6.36
C VAL A 258 -3.87 -2.21 -7.39
N THR A 259 -3.81 -0.88 -7.29
CA THR A 259 -4.76 0.01 -7.95
C THR A 259 -4.02 1.02 -8.82
N GLN A 260 -4.38 1.08 -10.10
CA GLN A 260 -3.77 2.04 -11.03
C GLN A 260 -4.24 3.46 -10.72
N LEU A 261 -3.31 4.43 -10.76
CA LEU A 261 -3.67 5.85 -10.66
C LEU A 261 -4.38 6.36 -11.91
N LEU A 262 -5.33 7.25 -11.69
CA LEU A 262 -5.94 8.06 -12.74
C LEU A 262 -4.92 9.06 -13.29
N ASP A 263 -5.10 9.48 -14.54
CA ASP A 263 -4.17 10.43 -15.19
C ASP A 263 -4.01 11.72 -14.38
N TRP A 264 -5.11 12.25 -13.85
CA TRP A 264 -5.09 13.48 -13.03
C TRP A 264 -4.41 13.27 -11.66
N GLN A 265 -4.51 12.08 -11.05
CA GLN A 265 -3.83 11.77 -9.79
C GLN A 265 -2.32 11.72 -10.01
N GLN A 266 -1.87 11.04 -11.07
CA GLN A 266 -0.47 10.98 -11.41
C GLN A 266 0.08 12.35 -11.82
N GLN A 267 -0.69 13.12 -12.59
CA GLN A 267 -0.27 14.46 -13.00
C GLN A 267 -0.18 15.42 -11.80
N ALA A 268 -1.16 15.41 -10.88
CA ALA A 268 -1.10 16.20 -9.67
C ALA A 268 0.14 15.86 -8.82
N LEU A 269 0.48 14.57 -8.70
CA LEU A 269 1.72 14.14 -8.05
C LEU A 269 2.96 14.69 -8.75
N VAL A 270 3.05 14.58 -10.07
CA VAL A 270 4.19 15.11 -10.84
C VAL A 270 4.31 16.63 -10.69
N ASP A 271 3.21 17.37 -10.80
CA ASP A 271 3.19 18.83 -10.68
C ASP A 271 3.69 19.26 -9.30
N PHE A 272 3.30 18.55 -8.25
CA PHE A 272 3.81 18.75 -6.90
C PHE A 272 5.31 18.45 -6.78
N LEU A 273 5.77 17.30 -7.30
CA LEU A 273 7.18 16.91 -7.27
C LEU A 273 8.08 17.90 -8.04
N LEU A 274 7.56 18.51 -9.11
CA LEU A 274 8.29 19.48 -9.93
C LEU A 274 8.16 20.93 -9.44
N SER A 275 7.24 21.20 -8.50
CA SER A 275 7.00 22.53 -7.97
C SER A 275 8.27 23.16 -7.36
N LYS A 276 8.43 24.46 -7.56
CA LYS A 276 9.57 25.22 -7.03
C LYS A 276 9.13 25.94 -5.76
N PRO A 277 9.90 25.86 -4.65
CA PRO A 277 9.51 26.46 -3.37
C PRO A 277 9.40 28.00 -3.39
N ASP A 278 10.08 28.71 -4.31
CA ASP A 278 10.22 30.18 -4.26
C ASP A 278 9.36 31.00 -5.24
N LEU A 279 8.63 30.38 -6.17
CA LEU A 279 7.87 31.14 -7.20
C LEU A 279 6.41 31.44 -6.84
N THR A 280 5.87 30.83 -5.79
CA THR A 280 4.47 31.05 -5.36
C THR A 280 4.32 32.21 -4.37
N ALA A 281 5.41 32.65 -3.73
CA ALA A 281 5.41 33.77 -2.79
C ALA A 281 5.80 35.13 -3.42
N ALA A 282 6.61 35.13 -4.49
CA ALA A 282 7.19 36.35 -5.07
C ALA A 282 6.35 36.97 -6.20
N SER A 283 5.55 36.17 -6.90
CA SER A 283 4.55 36.66 -7.86
C SER A 283 3.17 36.42 -7.27
N GLY A 284 2.53 37.48 -6.75
CA GLY A 284 1.24 37.45 -6.06
C GLY A 284 0.02 36.95 -6.85
N ASP A 285 0.23 36.22 -7.94
CA ASP A 285 -0.79 35.65 -8.83
C ASP A 285 -0.79 34.10 -8.88
N ALA A 286 0.15 33.40 -8.23
CA ALA A 286 0.23 31.94 -8.29
C ALA A 286 -0.16 31.29 -6.94
N SER A 287 -1.35 30.68 -6.89
CA SER A 287 -1.74 29.81 -5.78
C SER A 287 -0.72 28.67 -5.62
N PRO A 288 -0.30 28.30 -4.39
CA PRO A 288 0.59 27.17 -4.17
C PRO A 288 0.00 25.89 -4.76
N VAL A 289 0.85 25.07 -5.38
CA VAL A 289 0.46 23.76 -5.92
C VAL A 289 -0.06 22.91 -4.75
N PRO A 290 -1.31 22.43 -4.78
CA PRO A 290 -1.86 21.61 -3.70
C PRO A 290 -1.02 20.35 -3.48
N CYS A 291 -0.79 19.99 -2.23
CA CYS A 291 -0.11 18.74 -1.86
C CYS A 291 -1.03 17.54 -2.16
N PRO A 292 -0.67 16.61 -3.06
CA PRO A 292 -1.50 15.48 -3.42
C PRO A 292 -1.22 14.24 -2.56
N VAL A 293 -0.24 14.29 -1.66
CA VAL A 293 0.15 13.17 -0.81
C VAL A 293 -0.49 13.26 0.59
N PRO A 294 -0.96 12.15 1.17
CA PRO A 294 -1.04 10.81 0.56
C PRO A 294 -2.11 10.74 -0.54
N VAL A 295 -1.81 10.03 -1.63
CA VAL A 295 -2.78 9.82 -2.72
C VAL A 295 -3.77 8.74 -2.29
N ILE A 296 -4.99 9.14 -1.98
CA ILE A 296 -6.07 8.20 -1.60
C ILE A 296 -6.80 7.73 -2.86
N VAL A 297 -6.69 6.44 -3.16
CA VAL A 297 -7.46 5.80 -4.24
C VAL A 297 -8.92 5.65 -3.83
N ASP A 298 -9.84 5.78 -4.78
CA ASP A 298 -11.27 5.70 -4.53
C ASP A 298 -11.98 4.80 -5.56
N ASP A 299 -13.31 4.81 -5.55
CA ASP A 299 -14.16 4.01 -6.44
C ASP A 299 -14.01 4.35 -7.93
N ARG A 300 -13.43 5.51 -8.27
CA ARG A 300 -13.10 5.91 -9.65
C ARG A 300 -11.86 5.20 -10.16
N ASN A 301 -10.96 4.76 -9.28
CA ASN A 301 -9.81 3.94 -9.65
C ASN A 301 -10.25 2.50 -9.97
N ARG A 302 -10.80 2.27 -11.16
CA ARG A 302 -11.42 0.98 -11.53
C ARG A 302 -10.42 -0.10 -11.95
N THR A 303 -9.23 0.27 -12.44
CA THR A 303 -8.19 -0.70 -12.78
C THR A 303 -7.53 -1.22 -11.51
N ARG A 304 -8.00 -2.38 -11.04
CA ARG A 304 -7.54 -3.03 -9.81
C ARG A 304 -7.12 -4.45 -10.07
N VAL A 305 -6.02 -4.85 -9.46
CA VAL A 305 -5.43 -6.17 -9.58
C VAL A 305 -5.25 -6.72 -8.18
N SER A 306 -5.62 -7.98 -7.98
CA SER A 306 -5.38 -8.67 -6.72
C SER A 306 -3.87 -8.72 -6.45
N PRO A 307 -3.39 -8.45 -5.23
CA PRO A 307 -1.95 -8.42 -4.93
C PRO A 307 -1.18 -9.66 -5.36
N GLU A 308 -1.85 -10.80 -5.36
CA GLU A 308 -1.35 -12.13 -5.70
C GLU A 308 -1.07 -12.25 -7.21
N ASP A 309 -2.00 -11.72 -8.03
CA ASP A 309 -1.90 -11.74 -9.48
C ASP A 309 -0.97 -10.64 -10.00
N ALA A 310 -0.84 -9.55 -9.24
CA ALA A 310 -0.06 -8.37 -9.64
C ALA A 310 1.37 -8.78 -10.02
N LEU A 311 2.09 -9.49 -9.15
CA LEU A 311 3.47 -9.87 -9.41
C LEU A 311 3.57 -11.01 -10.45
N VAL A 312 2.84 -12.11 -10.23
CA VAL A 312 3.04 -13.36 -11.00
C VAL A 312 2.38 -13.32 -12.37
N LEU A 313 1.14 -12.81 -12.46
CA LEU A 313 0.35 -12.86 -13.69
C LEU A 313 0.37 -11.56 -14.48
N ARG A 314 0.58 -10.41 -13.83
CA ARG A 314 0.53 -9.09 -14.48
C ARG A 314 1.87 -8.38 -14.55
N GLY A 315 2.90 -8.85 -13.83
CA GLY A 315 4.22 -8.23 -13.84
C GLY A 315 4.24 -6.83 -13.24
N ILE A 316 3.31 -6.54 -12.33
CA ILE A 316 3.20 -5.28 -11.60
C ILE A 316 3.96 -5.41 -10.28
N TYR A 317 5.16 -4.85 -10.25
CA TYR A 317 6.06 -4.85 -9.10
C TYR A 317 7.10 -3.73 -9.21
N ARG A 318 7.62 -3.25 -8.07
CA ARG A 318 8.81 -2.40 -8.07
C ARG A 318 10.05 -3.26 -8.24
N ASP A 319 10.25 -4.20 -7.32
CA ASP A 319 11.33 -5.17 -7.30
C ASP A 319 10.76 -6.58 -7.38
N VAL A 320 11.35 -7.45 -8.20
CA VAL A 320 10.77 -8.79 -8.46
C VAL A 320 10.71 -9.69 -7.21
N TRP A 321 11.49 -9.34 -6.18
CA TRP A 321 11.61 -10.06 -4.92
C TRP A 321 10.83 -9.42 -3.77
N GLU A 322 10.07 -8.34 -4.01
CA GLU A 322 9.39 -7.59 -2.95
C GLU A 322 8.30 -8.39 -2.20
N ARG A 323 7.77 -9.46 -2.81
CA ARG A 323 6.70 -10.31 -2.29
C ARG A 323 6.96 -11.77 -2.64
N LYS A 324 6.77 -12.69 -1.68
CA LYS A 324 6.76 -14.13 -1.99
C LYS A 324 5.50 -14.50 -2.80
N PRO A 325 5.59 -15.47 -3.73
CA PRO A 325 4.38 -16.06 -4.30
C PRO A 325 3.60 -16.80 -3.21
N LEU A 326 2.31 -17.00 -3.44
CA LEU A 326 1.51 -17.82 -2.55
C LEU A 326 1.73 -19.30 -2.80
N ASP A 327 1.65 -20.08 -1.72
CA ASP A 327 1.45 -21.51 -1.80
C ASP A 327 0.00 -21.86 -2.14
N SER A 328 -0.25 -23.15 -2.36
CA SER A 328 -1.59 -23.63 -2.73
C SER A 328 -2.65 -23.36 -1.66
N PHE A 329 -2.27 -23.35 -0.38
CA PHE A 329 -3.18 -23.10 0.74
C PHE A 329 -3.57 -21.62 0.82
N GLY A 330 -2.58 -20.72 0.75
CA GLY A 330 -2.77 -19.28 0.72
C GLY A 330 -3.62 -18.85 -0.47
N TYR A 331 -3.35 -19.40 -1.66
CA TYR A 331 -4.17 -19.13 -2.84
C TYR A 331 -5.63 -19.57 -2.65
N ARG A 332 -5.86 -20.79 -2.14
CA ARG A 332 -7.22 -21.28 -1.82
C ARG A 332 -7.93 -20.41 -0.79
N GLY A 333 -7.21 -19.91 0.21
CA GLY A 333 -7.74 -19.01 1.21
C GLY A 333 -8.27 -17.72 0.59
N ILE A 334 -7.54 -17.16 -0.37
CA ILE A 334 -7.86 -15.86 -0.98
C ILE A 334 -9.04 -15.96 -1.95
N ILE A 335 -9.06 -16.97 -2.83
CA ILE A 335 -10.17 -17.15 -3.78
C ILE A 335 -11.53 -17.41 -3.09
N ARG A 336 -11.51 -17.82 -1.82
CA ARG A 336 -12.72 -18.08 -1.00
C ARG A 336 -13.14 -16.87 -0.17
N ARG A 337 -12.36 -15.78 -0.15
CA ARG A 337 -12.70 -14.60 0.65
C ARG A 337 -13.95 -13.92 0.07
N PRO A 338 -14.88 -13.46 0.93
CA PRO A 338 -15.97 -12.60 0.50
C PRO A 338 -15.42 -11.38 -0.26
N GLN A 339 -15.98 -11.11 -1.43
CA GLN A 339 -15.58 -10.00 -2.27
C GLN A 339 -16.46 -8.79 -1.95
N ALA A 340 -15.85 -7.74 -1.39
CA ALA A 340 -16.54 -6.49 -1.12
C ALA A 340 -16.46 -5.56 -2.35
N GLN A 341 -17.52 -4.79 -2.62
CA GLN A 341 -17.54 -3.83 -3.73
C GLN A 341 -16.41 -2.80 -3.63
N VAL A 342 -16.00 -2.45 -2.41
CA VAL A 342 -14.87 -1.53 -2.16
C VAL A 342 -13.57 -2.07 -2.70
N ASP A 343 -13.39 -3.39 -2.84
CA ASP A 343 -12.19 -4.02 -3.38
C ASP A 343 -12.43 -4.43 -4.85
N TYR A 344 -13.62 -4.91 -5.17
CA TYR A 344 -14.05 -5.42 -6.47
C TYR A 344 -15.19 -4.56 -7.04
N PRO A 345 -14.91 -3.33 -7.54
CA PRO A 345 -15.94 -2.45 -8.09
C PRO A 345 -16.72 -3.10 -9.25
N GLU A 346 -16.10 -4.03 -9.98
CA GLU A 346 -16.70 -4.82 -11.05
C GLU A 346 -17.92 -5.63 -10.60
N ILE A 347 -17.95 -6.13 -9.36
CA ILE A 347 -19.08 -6.93 -8.86
C ILE A 347 -20.34 -6.08 -8.70
N GLY A 348 -20.16 -4.84 -8.23
CA GLY A 348 -21.27 -3.90 -8.14
C GLY A 348 -21.87 -3.60 -9.51
N VAL A 349 -21.00 -3.46 -10.52
CA VAL A 349 -21.42 -3.28 -11.92
C VAL A 349 -22.16 -4.52 -12.44
N GLU A 350 -21.59 -5.71 -12.26
CA GLU A 350 -22.20 -6.97 -12.72
C GLU A 350 -23.59 -7.19 -12.09
N ALA A 351 -23.72 -6.91 -10.80
CA ALA A 351 -25.01 -6.99 -10.10
C ALA A 351 -26.03 -5.99 -10.68
N LEU A 352 -25.61 -4.77 -11.03
CA LEU A 352 -26.47 -3.78 -11.68
C LEU A 352 -26.89 -4.22 -13.09
N VAL A 353 -25.95 -4.79 -13.86
CA VAL A 353 -26.23 -5.35 -15.20
C VAL A 353 -27.20 -6.52 -15.12
N PHE A 354 -26.98 -7.45 -14.18
CA PHE A 354 -27.86 -8.58 -13.97
C PHE A 354 -29.26 -8.15 -13.53
N ASN A 355 -29.35 -7.28 -12.53
CA ASN A 355 -30.63 -6.74 -12.04
C ASN A 355 -31.40 -6.08 -13.18
N ARG A 356 -30.74 -5.29 -14.02
CA ARG A 356 -31.36 -4.67 -15.19
C ARG A 356 -31.86 -5.71 -16.20
N ALA A 357 -31.06 -6.72 -16.52
CA ALA A 357 -31.46 -7.81 -17.41
C ALA A 357 -32.64 -8.61 -16.85
N ALA A 358 -32.75 -8.72 -15.53
CA ALA A 358 -33.85 -9.35 -14.82
C ALA A 358 -35.09 -8.44 -14.64
N GLY A 359 -35.08 -7.21 -15.16
CA GLY A 359 -36.18 -6.25 -15.03
C GLY A 359 -36.28 -5.59 -13.64
N VAL A 360 -35.27 -5.77 -12.79
CA VAL A 360 -35.17 -5.11 -11.49
C VAL A 360 -34.73 -3.65 -11.70
N PRO A 361 -35.46 -2.65 -11.17
CA PRO A 361 -35.09 -1.25 -11.31
C PRO A 361 -33.72 -0.95 -10.70
N ILE A 362 -32.89 -0.17 -11.40
CA ILE A 362 -31.62 0.33 -10.88
C ILE A 362 -31.92 1.51 -9.92
N PRO A 363 -31.36 1.54 -8.70
CA PRO A 363 -31.50 2.68 -7.80
C PRO A 363 -31.02 4.00 -8.45
N LYS A 364 -31.76 5.10 -8.22
CA LYS A 364 -31.54 6.42 -8.86
C LYS A 364 -30.12 7.00 -8.70
N GLY A 365 -29.34 6.55 -7.72
CA GLY A 365 -27.95 6.98 -7.50
C GLY A 365 -26.87 6.06 -8.09
N LYS A 366 -27.24 4.90 -8.67
CA LYS A 366 -26.29 3.87 -9.15
C LYS A 366 -26.19 3.78 -10.67
N MET A 367 -26.85 4.71 -11.38
CA MET A 367 -26.89 4.71 -12.84
C MET A 367 -25.52 5.01 -13.48
N LYS A 368 -24.72 5.89 -12.87
CA LYS A 368 -23.38 6.19 -13.35
C LYS A 368 -22.47 4.96 -13.30
N ASP A 369 -22.50 4.21 -12.20
CA ASP A 369 -21.74 2.96 -12.04
C ASP A 369 -22.13 1.91 -13.09
N TYR A 370 -23.42 1.81 -13.40
CA TYR A 370 -23.90 0.94 -14.48
C TYR A 370 -23.34 1.34 -15.86
N LEU A 371 -23.35 2.63 -16.20
CA LEU A 371 -22.85 3.12 -17.49
C LEU A 371 -21.35 2.94 -17.67
N ASP A 372 -20.57 3.28 -16.65
CA ASP A 372 -19.12 3.05 -16.64
C ASP A 372 -18.82 1.56 -16.86
N GLY A 373 -19.63 0.69 -16.25
CA GLY A 373 -19.57 -0.75 -16.47
C GLY A 373 -19.86 -1.19 -17.90
N VAL A 374 -20.89 -0.63 -18.51
CA VAL A 374 -21.27 -0.91 -19.91
C VAL A 374 -20.17 -0.49 -20.89
N GLU A 375 -19.45 0.61 -20.62
CA GLU A 375 -18.36 1.09 -21.48
C GLU A 375 -17.20 0.10 -21.59
N THR A 376 -16.99 -0.74 -20.57
CA THR A 376 -15.92 -1.76 -20.54
C THR A 376 -16.26 -3.04 -21.29
N LEU A 377 -17.49 -3.18 -21.80
CA LEU A 377 -17.94 -4.37 -22.52
C LEU A 377 -17.51 -4.38 -24.00
N PRO A 378 -17.44 -5.57 -24.63
CA PRO A 378 -17.24 -5.68 -26.07
C PRO A 378 -18.30 -4.90 -26.87
N GLU A 379 -17.93 -4.38 -28.04
CA GLU A 379 -18.76 -3.41 -28.80
C GLU A 379 -20.19 -3.86 -29.13
N GLY A 380 -20.42 -5.15 -29.33
CA GLY A 380 -21.78 -5.68 -29.57
C GLY A 380 -22.73 -5.50 -28.38
N PRO A 381 -22.42 -6.12 -27.22
CA PRO A 381 -23.16 -5.91 -25.96
C PRO A 381 -23.23 -4.45 -25.51
N LYS A 382 -22.11 -3.71 -25.63
CA LYS A 382 -22.02 -2.28 -25.28
C LYS A 382 -23.00 -1.42 -26.07
N LYS A 383 -23.04 -1.56 -27.39
CA LYS A 383 -23.95 -0.79 -28.25
C LYS A 383 -25.42 -1.05 -27.89
N ARG A 384 -25.79 -2.32 -27.70
CA ARG A 384 -27.16 -2.71 -27.33
C ARG A 384 -27.59 -2.05 -26.01
N MET A 385 -26.75 -2.11 -24.99
CA MET A 385 -27.08 -1.53 -23.67
C MET A 385 -27.08 0.01 -23.67
N LEU A 386 -26.22 0.65 -24.46
CA LEU A 386 -26.25 2.11 -24.64
C LEU A 386 -27.52 2.59 -25.37
N ASP A 387 -28.00 1.83 -26.36
CA ASP A 387 -29.25 2.14 -27.08
C ASP A 387 -30.47 1.98 -26.16
N GLU A 388 -30.52 0.92 -25.35
CA GLU A 388 -31.55 0.72 -24.32
C GLU A 388 -31.53 1.82 -23.23
N TYR A 389 -30.33 2.33 -22.89
CA TYR A 389 -30.19 3.45 -21.96
C TYR A 389 -30.70 4.77 -22.52
N LYS A 390 -30.43 5.07 -23.80
CA LYS A 390 -31.02 6.24 -24.47
C LYS A 390 -32.54 6.21 -24.42
N GLU A 391 -33.12 5.03 -24.67
CA GLU A 391 -34.57 4.86 -24.61
C GLU A 391 -35.13 5.08 -23.18
N TYR A 392 -34.41 4.65 -22.14
CA TYR A 392 -34.76 4.93 -20.74
C TYR A 392 -34.73 6.43 -20.42
N LEU A 393 -33.66 7.15 -20.80
CA LEU A 393 -33.56 8.59 -20.58
C LEU A 393 -34.68 9.35 -21.29
N ASP A 394 -35.06 8.90 -22.49
CA ASP A 394 -36.17 9.49 -23.23
C ASP A 394 -37.51 9.21 -22.55
N ARG A 395 -37.71 8.03 -21.96
CA ARG A 395 -38.91 7.75 -21.14
C ARG A 395 -38.96 8.59 -19.87
N GLU A 396 -37.83 8.75 -19.16
CA GLU A 396 -37.78 9.60 -17.97
C GLU A 396 -38.02 11.08 -18.29
N LYS A 397 -37.47 11.57 -19.40
CA LYS A 397 -37.73 12.94 -19.87
C LYS A 397 -39.21 13.14 -20.20
N ARG A 398 -39.84 12.17 -20.87
CA ARG A 398 -41.30 12.19 -21.15
C ARG A 398 -42.11 12.16 -19.86
N ALA A 399 -41.76 11.30 -18.90
CA ALA A 399 -42.45 11.22 -17.62
C ALA A 399 -42.32 12.51 -16.77
N LYS A 400 -41.26 13.30 -16.97
CA LYS A 400 -41.09 14.64 -16.34
C LYS A 400 -41.82 15.76 -17.10
N LEU A 401 -42.11 15.57 -18.39
CA LEU A 401 -42.88 16.50 -19.23
C LEU A 401 -44.40 16.31 -19.07
N ASP A 402 -44.84 15.14 -18.59
CA ASP A 402 -46.25 14.79 -18.35
C ASP A 402 -46.73 15.07 -16.90
N VAL A 403 -45.95 15.82 -16.09
CA VAL A 403 -46.46 16.35 -14.82
C VAL A 403 -47.19 17.66 -15.13
N PRO A 404 -48.52 17.75 -14.96
CA PRO A 404 -49.22 19.01 -15.11
C PRO A 404 -48.75 19.95 -14.00
N GLU A 405 -48.43 21.20 -14.33
CA GLU A 405 -48.44 22.29 -13.34
C GLU A 405 -49.83 22.28 -12.69
N GLN A 406 -49.91 21.80 -11.45
CA GLN A 406 -51.09 22.02 -10.64
C GLN A 406 -50.98 23.42 -10.06
N ASP A 407 -51.78 24.31 -10.64
CA ASP A 407 -52.13 25.62 -10.14
C ASP A 407 -52.46 25.57 -8.65
N GLU A 408 -51.89 26.52 -7.92
CA GLU A 408 -52.32 26.95 -6.60
C GLU A 408 -53.81 27.32 -6.66
N ASN A 409 -54.67 26.64 -5.88
CA ASN A 409 -55.82 27.24 -5.17
C ASN A 409 -56.60 26.20 -4.33
N GLU A 410 -56.60 26.47 -3.02
CA GLU A 410 -57.70 26.35 -2.03
C GLU A 410 -58.61 25.10 -2.01
N ALA A 411 -58.62 24.36 -0.89
CA ALA A 411 -59.59 24.55 0.20
C ALA A 411 -59.50 23.43 1.26
N GLU A 412 -59.89 23.81 2.47
CA GLU A 412 -59.91 23.11 3.75
C GLU A 412 -60.72 21.80 3.75
N ASP A 413 -60.32 20.83 4.58
CA ASP A 413 -61.19 20.17 5.57
C ASP A 413 -60.45 19.05 6.34
N GLU A 414 -60.28 19.25 7.65
CA GLU A 414 -60.20 18.19 8.69
C GLU A 414 -61.58 17.48 8.80
N PRO A 415 -61.77 16.26 9.40
CA PRO A 415 -61.16 15.87 10.68
C PRO A 415 -60.98 14.35 10.99
N GLU A 416 -60.45 14.15 12.21
CA GLU A 416 -60.81 13.15 13.26
C GLU A 416 -60.31 11.68 13.22
N GLU A 417 -59.43 11.43 14.20
CA GLU A 417 -59.51 10.46 15.32
C GLU A 417 -59.97 9.01 15.12
N GLY A 418 -59.19 8.10 15.71
CA GLY A 418 -59.57 6.71 15.99
C GLY A 418 -58.44 5.92 16.64
N GLU A 419 -58.44 5.89 17.98
CA GLU A 419 -57.58 5.11 18.88
C GLU A 419 -57.89 3.59 18.91
N GLU A 420 -57.03 2.88 19.66
CA GLU A 420 -57.18 1.51 20.25
C GLU A 420 -56.85 0.30 19.33
N GLY A 421 -56.13 -0.74 19.77
CA GLY A 421 -55.71 -1.13 21.12
C GLY A 421 -54.73 -2.32 21.12
N GLU A 422 -54.40 -2.71 22.35
CA GLU A 422 -53.32 -3.60 22.82
C GLU A 422 -53.49 -5.12 22.59
N GLU A 423 -52.53 -5.87 23.15
CA GLU A 423 -52.42 -7.32 23.47
C GLU A 423 -51.56 -8.12 22.47
N GLY A 424 -50.45 -8.79 22.81
CA GLY A 424 -49.90 -9.22 24.10
C GLY A 424 -50.10 -10.72 24.33
N VAL A 425 -49.20 -11.60 23.87
CA VAL A 425 -49.09 -12.99 24.37
C VAL A 425 -47.63 -13.49 24.35
N LYS A 426 -47.29 -14.19 25.43
CA LYS A 426 -46.04 -14.76 25.91
C LYS A 426 -45.81 -16.23 25.50
N GLU A 427 -44.54 -16.63 25.66
CA GLU A 427 -44.00 -17.91 26.17
C GLU A 427 -43.99 -19.18 25.28
N GLY A 428 -42.86 -19.90 25.40
CA GLY A 428 -42.66 -21.25 24.88
C GLY A 428 -41.20 -21.72 24.96
N GLU A 429 -40.77 -22.17 26.15
CA GLU A 429 -39.53 -22.92 26.38
C GLU A 429 -39.53 -24.30 25.70
N GLY A 430 -38.35 -24.85 25.42
CA GLY A 430 -38.20 -26.27 25.07
C GLY A 430 -36.74 -26.66 24.78
N GLY A 431 -36.03 -27.19 25.78
CA GLY A 431 -34.70 -27.77 25.62
C GLY A 431 -34.72 -29.25 25.22
N VAL A 432 -33.60 -29.75 24.67
CA VAL A 432 -33.27 -31.18 24.58
C VAL A 432 -31.74 -31.36 24.71
N LYS A 433 -31.34 -32.35 25.52
CA LYS A 433 -29.99 -32.90 25.76
C LYS A 433 -29.63 -33.97 24.74
N GLU A 434 -28.32 -34.23 24.54
CA GLU A 434 -27.67 -35.57 24.39
C GLU A 434 -26.14 -35.34 24.33
N GLU A 435 -25.33 -35.81 25.30
CA GLU A 435 -24.56 -37.07 25.30
C GLU A 435 -23.78 -37.30 23.98
N GLY A 436 -22.45 -37.37 23.88
CA GLY A 436 -21.40 -37.88 24.77
C GLY A 436 -20.57 -38.90 23.96
N LYS A 437 -19.26 -38.69 23.76
CA LYS A 437 -18.29 -39.78 23.50
C LYS A 437 -16.83 -39.32 23.55
N GLU A 438 -16.16 -39.97 24.49
CA GLU A 438 -14.75 -40.03 24.87
C GLU A 438 -13.92 -40.84 23.86
N TRP A 439 -12.73 -40.37 23.45
CA TRP A 439 -11.64 -41.18 22.89
C TRP A 439 -10.29 -40.68 23.43
N LYS A 440 -9.42 -41.64 23.78
CA LYS A 440 -8.16 -41.50 24.51
C LYS A 440 -6.96 -41.14 23.63
N GLU A 441 -6.00 -40.55 24.32
CA GLU A 441 -4.59 -40.28 24.00
C GLU A 441 -3.85 -41.38 23.24
N ASP A 442 -2.85 -40.98 22.46
CA ASP A 442 -1.55 -41.65 22.51
C ASP A 442 -0.39 -40.69 22.19
N ASN A 443 0.66 -40.80 23.02
CA ASN A 443 1.87 -39.98 23.04
C ASN A 443 2.91 -40.46 22.01
N GLY A 444 3.74 -39.53 21.53
CA GLY A 444 4.89 -39.87 20.68
C GLY A 444 5.95 -38.77 20.63
N GLU A 445 6.74 -38.64 21.71
CA GLU A 445 8.01 -37.92 21.74
C GLU A 445 9.01 -38.49 20.72
N ARG A 446 9.79 -37.65 20.01
CA ARG A 446 11.27 -37.60 20.16
C ARG A 446 12.04 -36.73 19.13
N GLU A 447 12.88 -35.90 19.73
CA GLU A 447 14.30 -35.64 19.48
C GLU A 447 14.82 -34.72 18.36
N GLU A 448 15.38 -33.62 18.85
CA GLU A 448 16.36 -32.71 18.26
C GLU A 448 17.65 -33.42 17.79
N GLY A 449 18.19 -32.96 16.66
CA GLY A 449 19.53 -33.29 16.19
C GLY A 449 20.31 -32.04 15.74
N LYS A 450 21.05 -31.44 16.68
CA LYS A 450 22.03 -30.36 16.44
C LYS A 450 23.24 -30.85 15.63
N GLY A 451 23.60 -30.15 14.57
CA GLY A 451 24.83 -30.37 13.80
C GLY A 451 25.58 -29.08 13.49
N LYS A 452 26.65 -28.79 14.25
CA LYS A 452 27.55 -27.64 14.09
C LYS A 452 28.61 -27.89 13.00
N GLY A 453 28.81 -26.88 12.13
CA GLY A 453 30.12 -26.28 11.84
C GLY A 453 30.98 -26.84 10.70
N LYS A 454 31.39 -25.95 9.78
CA LYS A 454 32.78 -25.42 9.64
C LYS A 454 32.97 -24.69 8.30
N GLU A 455 33.36 -23.42 8.37
CA GLU A 455 34.00 -22.69 7.27
C GLU A 455 35.45 -23.15 7.02
N PRO A 456 35.97 -22.94 5.79
CA PRO A 456 37.38 -22.64 5.61
C PRO A 456 37.61 -21.27 4.92
N LYS A 457 38.56 -20.55 5.51
CA LYS A 457 39.17 -19.30 5.03
C LYS A 457 39.87 -19.47 3.67
N GLY A 458 39.67 -18.51 2.77
CA GLY A 458 40.47 -18.32 1.56
C GLY A 458 40.81 -16.85 1.33
N LYS A 459 42.10 -16.49 1.47
CA LYS A 459 42.67 -15.17 1.14
C LYS A 459 42.91 -15.06 -0.36
N GLY A 460 42.65 -13.91 -0.99
CA GLY A 460 43.35 -13.56 -2.23
C GLY A 460 42.78 -12.46 -3.14
N LYS A 461 43.37 -11.26 -3.01
CA LYS A 461 43.63 -10.22 -4.03
C LYS A 461 42.53 -9.20 -4.39
N LYS A 462 42.96 -7.95 -4.17
CA LYS A 462 42.34 -6.64 -4.37
C LYS A 462 42.04 -6.35 -5.85
N ALA A 463 40.77 -6.07 -6.13
CA ALA A 463 40.37 -5.13 -7.18
C ALA A 463 39.86 -3.86 -6.47
N LYS A 464 40.35 -2.68 -6.86
CA LYS A 464 39.85 -1.40 -6.34
C LYS A 464 38.47 -1.12 -6.95
N ASN A 465 37.44 -1.78 -6.43
CA ASN A 465 36.09 -1.24 -6.46
C ASN A 465 35.99 -0.23 -5.31
N ARG A 466 35.51 0.98 -5.58
CA ARG A 466 34.98 1.86 -4.54
C ARG A 466 33.73 1.16 -4.00
N VAL A 467 33.93 0.35 -2.96
CA VAL A 467 32.87 -0.22 -2.14
C VAL A 467 32.20 0.94 -1.42
N LEU A 468 30.87 1.03 -1.48
CA LEU A 468 30.10 1.86 -0.57
C LEU A 468 30.48 1.42 0.85
N ILE A 469 31.22 2.27 1.55
CA ILE A 469 31.53 2.05 2.96
C ILE A 469 30.23 2.35 3.70
N VAL A 470 29.49 1.29 4.05
CA VAL A 470 28.43 1.42 5.04
C VAL A 470 29.12 1.73 6.37
N PRO A 471 28.77 2.81 7.07
CA PRO A 471 29.39 3.16 8.34
C PRO A 471 29.13 2.07 9.40
N ASP A 472 30.18 1.64 10.11
CA ASP A 472 30.13 0.51 11.06
C ASP A 472 29.59 0.89 12.46
N THR A 473 29.26 2.17 12.69
CA THR A 473 28.77 2.67 13.99
C THR A 473 27.61 3.64 13.82
N LEU A 474 26.76 3.75 14.85
CA LEU A 474 25.65 4.70 14.85
C LEU A 474 26.11 6.15 14.61
N GLU A 475 27.20 6.57 15.27
CA GLU A 475 27.80 7.89 15.10
C GLU A 475 28.31 8.10 13.66
N SER A 476 28.92 7.08 13.06
CA SER A 476 29.38 7.18 11.67
C SER A 476 28.24 7.15 10.65
N LEU A 477 27.10 6.54 10.97
CA LEU A 477 25.89 6.59 10.15
C LEU A 477 25.20 7.95 10.24
N GLN A 478 25.15 8.55 11.44
CA GLN A 478 24.68 9.93 11.63
C GLN A 478 25.58 10.93 10.90
N ASP A 479 26.90 10.83 11.08
CA ASP A 479 27.87 11.68 10.38
C ASP A 479 27.80 11.50 8.86
N PHE A 480 27.56 10.27 8.37
CA PHE A 480 27.37 10.00 6.94
C PHE A 480 26.05 10.59 6.41
N MET A 481 24.96 10.47 7.16
CA MET A 481 23.65 10.99 6.78
C MET A 481 23.57 12.51 6.79
N PHE A 482 24.30 13.18 7.70
CA PHE A 482 24.19 14.61 7.99
C PHE A 482 25.50 15.38 7.76
N SER A 483 26.39 14.88 6.89
CA SER A 483 27.80 15.32 6.77
C SER A 483 28.03 16.80 6.37
N LYS A 484 27.00 17.56 6.05
CA LYS A 484 27.13 18.99 5.75
C LYS A 484 27.25 19.84 7.03
N ASN A 485 28.44 19.83 7.64
CA ASN A 485 28.90 20.95 8.51
C ASN A 485 30.40 20.97 8.86
N LYS A 486 31.30 20.31 8.10
CA LYS A 486 32.75 20.34 8.40
C LYS A 486 33.65 21.05 7.39
N SER A 487 33.12 21.67 6.33
CA SER A 487 33.97 22.31 5.30
C SER A 487 33.67 23.78 5.01
N ALA A 488 33.10 24.53 5.97
CA ALA A 488 32.90 25.98 5.86
C ALA A 488 33.72 26.82 6.86
N GLU A 489 34.60 26.18 7.65
CA GLU A 489 35.62 26.87 8.46
C GLU A 489 36.96 26.16 8.29
N GLU A 490 37.65 26.43 7.19
CA GLU A 490 39.13 26.37 7.08
C GLU A 490 39.62 27.25 5.92
#